data_AF-C5AYJ5-F1
#
_entry.id   AF-C5AYJ5-F1
#
_cell.length_a   1.000
_cell.length_b   1.000
_cell.length_c   1.000
_cell.angle_alpha   90.00
_cell.angle_beta   90.00
_cell.angle_gamma   90.00
#
_symmetry.space_group_name_H-M   'P 1'
#
loop_
_entity.id
_entity.type
_entity.pdbx_description
1 polymer ?
#
loop_
_entity_poly.entity_id
_entity_poly.type
_entity_poly.pdbx_seq_one_letter_code
_entity_poly.pdbx_strand_id
1 'polypeptide(L)'
;MRESDTWSVEMRGGVFGRLCRVVPLESLPAEGTVVDTRRGHAVVRGGALVSLSEAEAEDLVDPAGAAERRYRAAVVAAGWPDKLKRIVAPAGHDWQADGAYPTDDASLAHVYCAKTAGRHIWVRNVTYREAVALGVTA
;
A
#
# COMPACT_ATOMS: atom_id res chain seq x y z
N MET A 1 20.16 35.11 -13.15
CA MET A 1 20.06 33.98 -12.21
C MET A 1 18.79 33.23 -12.54
N ARG A 2 18.88 32.04 -13.15
CA ARG A 2 17.71 31.17 -13.32
C ARG A 2 17.51 30.48 -11.97
N GLU A 3 16.38 30.73 -11.31
CA GLU A 3 15.95 29.88 -10.20
C GLU A 3 15.83 28.46 -10.73
N SER A 4 16.63 27.54 -10.18
CA SER A 4 16.55 26.13 -10.53
C SER A 4 15.19 25.61 -10.06
N ASP A 5 14.30 25.30 -11.00
CA ASP A 5 12.94 24.76 -10.76
C ASP A 5 12.94 23.33 -10.16
N THR A 6 14.09 22.84 -9.72
CA THR A 6 14.33 21.46 -9.35
C THR A 6 14.69 21.39 -7.87
N TRP A 7 13.93 20.59 -7.13
CA TRP A 7 14.11 20.37 -5.71
C TRP A 7 14.43 18.89 -5.51
N SER A 8 15.26 18.56 -4.54
CA SER A 8 15.43 17.19 -4.07
C SER A 8 14.65 17.02 -2.80
N VAL A 9 13.90 15.92 -2.72
CA VAL A 9 13.28 15.47 -1.49
C VAL A 9 13.91 14.14 -1.13
N GLU A 10 14.67 14.12 -0.04
CA GLU A 10 15.16 12.87 0.53
C GLU A 10 13.98 12.20 1.24
N MET A 11 13.36 11.20 0.59
CA MET A 11 12.33 10.36 1.20
C MET A 11 13.02 9.31 2.08
N ARG A 12 12.97 9.48 3.39
CA ARG A 12 13.45 8.47 4.34
C ARG A 12 12.33 7.48 4.66
N GLY A 13 12.58 6.20 4.41
CA GLY A 13 11.70 5.11 4.79
C GLY A 13 11.47 5.11 6.31
N GLY A 14 10.22 5.26 6.72
CA GLY A 14 9.80 5.25 8.12
C GLY A 14 8.34 4.82 8.23
N VAL A 15 7.97 4.27 9.39
CA VAL A 15 6.69 3.60 9.69
C VAL A 15 5.43 4.41 9.34
N PHE A 16 5.56 5.73 9.16
CA PHE A 16 4.45 6.63 8.83
C PHE A 16 4.59 7.42 7.55
N GLY A 17 5.60 7.18 6.71
CA GLY A 17 5.74 7.83 5.40
C GLY A 17 5.63 9.37 5.46
N ARG A 18 6.79 10.04 5.48
CA ARG A 18 7.06 11.47 5.17
C ARG A 18 7.74 12.22 6.31
N LEU A 19 9.06 12.14 6.30
CA LEU A 19 9.90 13.29 6.62
C LEU A 19 10.54 13.74 5.31
N CYS A 20 10.02 14.85 4.75
CA CYS A 20 10.49 15.42 3.49
C CYS A 20 11.47 16.56 3.79
N ARG A 21 12.77 16.37 3.51
CA ARG A 21 13.70 17.50 3.45
C ARG A 21 13.77 18.00 2.00
N VAL A 22 13.26 19.20 1.74
CA VAL A 22 13.28 19.83 0.41
C VAL A 22 14.53 20.71 0.29
N VAL A 23 15.43 20.42 -0.66
CA VAL A 23 16.62 21.23 -0.93
C VAL A 23 16.68 21.58 -2.43
N PRO A 24 16.92 22.84 -2.83
CA PRO A 24 17.16 23.19 -4.23
C PRO A 24 18.30 22.35 -4.82
N LEU A 25 18.11 21.78 -6.00
CA LEU A 25 19.16 21.04 -6.70
C LEU A 25 20.00 22.02 -7.54
N GLU A 26 21.28 22.13 -7.21
CA GLU A 26 22.28 22.86 -8.00
C GLU A 26 22.75 22.05 -9.23
N SER A 27 22.60 20.72 -9.18
CA SER A 27 22.90 19.77 -10.25
C SER A 27 21.98 18.55 -10.17
N LEU A 28 21.89 17.75 -11.24
CA LEU A 28 21.14 16.49 -11.21
C LEU A 28 21.77 15.51 -10.20
N PRO A 29 20.95 14.84 -9.36
CA PRO A 29 21.45 13.81 -8.46
C PRO A 29 21.82 12.53 -9.21
N ALA A 30 22.31 11.52 -8.47
CA ALA A 30 22.75 10.27 -9.06
C ALA A 30 21.64 9.54 -9.83
N GLU A 31 22.02 8.76 -10.84
CA GLU A 31 21.11 7.89 -11.59
C GLU A 31 20.26 7.03 -10.64
N GLY A 32 18.96 6.92 -10.93
CA GLY A 32 18.02 6.17 -10.10
C GLY A 32 17.51 6.93 -8.86
N THR A 33 18.00 8.15 -8.59
CA THR A 33 17.47 8.97 -7.49
C THR A 33 16.07 9.48 -7.83
N VAL A 34 15.10 9.19 -6.95
CA VAL A 34 13.78 9.80 -6.99
C VAL A 34 13.84 11.20 -6.39
N VAL A 35 13.24 12.17 -7.07
CA VAL A 35 13.16 13.57 -6.66
C VAL A 35 11.73 14.07 -6.75
N ASP A 36 11.41 15.10 -5.97
CA ASP A 36 10.12 15.78 -6.04
C ASP A 36 10.26 17.08 -6.83
N THR A 37 9.29 17.38 -7.67
CA THR A 37 9.29 18.54 -8.57
C THR A 37 7.99 19.32 -8.39
N ARG A 38 7.94 20.57 -8.88
CA ARG A 38 6.69 21.35 -8.89
C ARG A 38 5.52 20.66 -9.62
N ARG A 39 5.79 19.65 -10.47
CA ARG A 39 4.79 18.94 -11.27
C ARG A 39 4.52 17.51 -10.76
N GLY A 40 5.08 17.13 -9.60
CA GLY A 40 5.01 15.76 -9.06
C GLY A 40 6.39 15.11 -8.99
N HIS A 41 6.44 13.79 -8.99
CA HIS A 41 7.69 13.05 -8.78
C HIS A 41 8.44 12.78 -10.08
N ALA A 42 9.75 12.60 -9.99
CA ALA A 42 10.59 12.18 -11.11
C ALA A 42 11.76 11.30 -10.63
N VAL A 43 12.36 10.56 -11.55
CA VAL A 43 13.60 9.81 -11.31
C VAL A 43 14.67 10.22 -12.32
N VAL A 44 15.93 10.26 -11.89
CA VAL A 44 17.05 10.47 -12.80
C VAL A 44 17.28 9.21 -13.65
N ARG A 45 17.09 9.33 -14.96
CA ARG A 45 17.36 8.27 -15.95
C ARG A 45 18.12 8.83 -17.13
N GLY A 46 19.27 8.23 -17.45
CA GLY A 46 20.10 8.65 -18.59
C GLY A 46 20.52 10.13 -18.51
N GLY A 47 20.73 10.65 -17.30
CA GLY A 47 21.07 12.07 -17.09
C GLY A 47 19.92 13.05 -17.31
N ALA A 48 18.66 12.59 -17.31
CA ALA A 48 17.48 13.43 -17.39
C ALA A 48 16.46 13.07 -16.30
N LEU A 49 15.55 13.99 -15.98
CA LEU A 49 14.42 13.72 -15.10
C LEU A 49 13.28 13.09 -15.91
N VAL A 50 12.86 11.89 -15.51
CA VAL A 50 11.70 11.19 -16.06
C VAL A 50 10.59 11.25 -15.03
N SER A 51 9.44 11.82 -15.40
CA SER A 51 8.29 11.94 -14.51
C SER A 51 7.77 10.56 -14.05
N LEU A 52 7.31 10.51 -12.81
CA LEU A 52 6.71 9.34 -12.17
C LEU A 52 5.37 9.72 -11.55
N SER A 53 4.47 8.75 -11.45
CA SER A 53 3.37 8.82 -10.50
C SER A 53 3.89 8.70 -9.05
N GLU A 54 3.06 9.11 -8.10
CA GLU A 54 3.34 8.93 -6.66
C GLU A 54 3.56 7.46 -6.29
N ALA A 55 2.74 6.55 -6.84
CA ALA A 55 2.87 5.11 -6.61
C ALA A 55 4.22 4.57 -7.13
N GLU A 56 4.64 4.96 -8.34
CA GLU A 56 5.94 4.53 -8.89
C GLU A 56 7.12 5.11 -8.11
N ALA A 57 7.00 6.36 -7.64
CA ALA A 57 8.01 6.98 -6.79
C ALA A 57 8.15 6.26 -5.45
N GLU A 58 7.04 5.94 -4.79
CA GLU A 58 7.03 5.17 -3.53
C GLU A 58 7.56 3.74 -3.73
N ASP A 59 7.22 3.08 -4.84
CA ASP A 59 7.71 1.73 -5.16
C ASP A 59 9.23 1.70 -5.42
N LEU A 60 9.80 2.76 -5.99
CA LEU A 60 11.25 2.89 -6.17
C LEU A 60 11.99 3.19 -4.86
N VAL A 61 11.39 3.98 -3.97
CA VAL A 61 11.98 4.34 -2.67
C VAL A 61 11.86 3.21 -1.66
N ASP A 62 10.71 2.54 -1.62
CA ASP A 62 10.41 1.43 -0.71
C ASP A 62 9.77 0.27 -1.51
N PRO A 63 10.62 -0.52 -2.19
CA PRO A 63 10.16 -1.67 -2.95
C PRO A 63 9.60 -2.78 -2.06
N ALA A 64 10.06 -2.88 -0.80
CA ALA A 64 9.57 -3.87 0.14
C ALA A 64 8.12 -3.59 0.58
N GLY A 65 7.72 -2.31 0.68
CA GLY A 65 6.35 -1.91 0.98
C GLY A 65 5.37 -1.96 -0.20
N ALA A 66 5.85 -2.18 -1.43
CA ALA A 66 5.00 -2.14 -2.62
C ALA A 66 3.87 -3.18 -2.59
N ALA A 67 4.19 -4.42 -2.21
CA ALA A 67 3.21 -5.50 -2.10
C ALA A 67 2.18 -5.23 -0.99
N GLU A 68 2.60 -4.68 0.15
CA GLU A 68 1.69 -4.30 1.23
C GLU A 68 0.72 -3.19 0.79
N ARG A 69 1.21 -2.16 0.08
CA ARG A 69 0.36 -1.08 -0.44
C ARG A 69 -0.67 -1.59 -1.43
N ARG A 70 -0.28 -2.47 -2.36
CA ARG A 70 -1.20 -3.10 -3.34
C ARG A 70 -2.28 -3.91 -2.64
N TYR A 71 -1.89 -4.75 -1.68
CA TYR A 71 -2.83 -5.53 -0.89
C TYR A 71 -3.81 -4.62 -0.11
N ARG A 72 -3.33 -3.55 0.51
CA ARG A 72 -4.19 -2.59 1.23
C ARG A 72 -5.19 -1.90 0.30
N ALA A 73 -4.76 -1.52 -0.90
CA ALA A 73 -5.66 -0.93 -1.90
C ALA A 73 -6.76 -1.92 -2.34
N ALA A 74 -6.38 -3.18 -2.55
CA ALA A 74 -7.30 -4.26 -2.91
C ALA A 74 -8.34 -4.53 -1.80
N VAL A 75 -7.89 -4.55 -0.54
CA VAL A 75 -8.74 -4.65 0.65
C VAL A 75 -9.77 -3.50 0.74
N VAL A 76 -9.33 -2.25 0.51
CA VAL A 76 -10.22 -1.09 0.50
C VAL A 76 -11.25 -1.18 -0.64
N ALA A 77 -10.81 -1.60 -1.83
CA ALA A 77 -11.69 -1.80 -2.98
C ALA A 77 -12.75 -2.88 -2.74
N ALA A 78 -12.39 -3.95 -2.02
CA ALA A 78 -13.31 -5.00 -1.61
C ALA A 78 -14.29 -4.57 -0.51
N GLY A 79 -14.15 -3.36 0.06
CA GLY A 79 -15.12 -2.76 0.98
C GLY A 79 -15.12 -3.35 2.39
N TRP A 80 -14.08 -4.09 2.76
CA TRP A 80 -13.99 -4.73 4.06
C TRP A 80 -13.27 -3.86 5.10
N PRO A 81 -13.66 -3.93 6.39
CA PRO A 81 -13.12 -3.05 7.42
C PRO A 81 -11.87 -3.63 8.11
N ASP A 82 -10.92 -2.76 8.45
CA ASP A 82 -9.75 -3.15 9.27
C ASP A 82 -10.14 -3.52 10.70
N LYS A 83 -11.21 -2.90 11.20
CA LYS A 83 -11.76 -3.16 12.53
C LYS A 83 -12.76 -4.28 12.48
N LEU A 84 -12.79 -5.06 13.55
CA LEU A 84 -13.76 -6.13 13.74
C LEU A 84 -15.19 -5.59 13.64
N LYS A 85 -15.96 -6.11 12.69
CA LYS A 85 -17.34 -5.73 12.42
C LYS A 85 -18.23 -6.96 12.53
N ARG A 86 -19.40 -6.78 13.14
CA ARG A 86 -20.44 -7.81 13.16
C ARG A 86 -21.24 -7.78 11.87
N ILE A 87 -21.37 -8.92 11.21
CA ILE A 87 -22.28 -9.16 10.08
C ILE A 87 -23.28 -10.27 10.43
N VAL A 88 -24.37 -10.35 9.67
CA VAL A 88 -25.35 -11.44 9.76
C VAL A 88 -25.22 -12.27 8.50
N ALA A 89 -24.85 -13.53 8.65
CA ALA A 89 -24.73 -14.45 7.54
C ALA A 89 -26.06 -15.15 7.20
N PRO A 90 -26.22 -15.61 5.95
CA PRO A 90 -27.32 -16.47 5.54
C PRO A 90 -27.41 -17.73 6.39
N ALA A 91 -28.59 -18.34 6.45
CA ALA A 91 -28.72 -19.67 7.06
C ALA A 91 -27.89 -20.70 6.27
N GLY A 92 -27.23 -21.63 6.97
CA GLY A 92 -26.40 -22.66 6.35
C GLY A 92 -24.99 -22.22 5.94
N HIS A 93 -24.52 -21.07 6.44
CA HIS A 93 -23.15 -20.61 6.21
C HIS A 93 -22.11 -21.53 6.88
N ASP A 94 -20.90 -21.54 6.35
CA ASP A 94 -19.78 -22.41 6.77
C ASP A 94 -18.66 -21.66 7.51
N TRP A 95 -18.85 -20.37 7.81
CA TRP A 95 -17.90 -19.58 8.59
C TRP A 95 -17.54 -20.23 9.93
N GLN A 96 -16.23 -20.28 10.20
CA GLN A 96 -15.63 -20.79 11.42
C GLN A 96 -14.84 -19.67 12.09
N ALA A 97 -14.82 -19.69 13.43
CA ALA A 97 -13.94 -18.82 14.19
C ALA A 97 -12.48 -19.17 13.86
N ASP A 98 -11.62 -18.16 13.85
CA ASP A 98 -10.21 -18.23 13.48
C ASP A 98 -9.95 -18.63 12.02
N GLY A 99 -10.98 -18.58 11.16
CA GLY A 99 -10.87 -18.85 9.73
C GLY A 99 -10.56 -17.61 8.90
N ALA A 100 -9.82 -17.80 7.81
CA ALA A 100 -9.61 -16.78 6.78
C ALA A 100 -10.22 -17.24 5.45
N TYR A 101 -10.95 -16.34 4.79
CA TYR A 101 -11.76 -16.64 3.61
C TYR A 101 -11.45 -15.64 2.50
N PRO A 102 -11.36 -16.09 1.22
CA PRO A 102 -11.19 -15.17 0.10
C PRO A 102 -12.42 -14.26 -0.03
N THR A 103 -12.19 -13.02 -0.48
CA THR A 103 -13.29 -12.17 -0.94
C THR A 103 -13.84 -12.66 -2.29
N ASP A 104 -14.92 -12.03 -2.78
CA ASP A 104 -15.53 -12.34 -4.09
C ASP A 104 -14.50 -12.33 -5.24
N ASP A 105 -13.45 -11.52 -5.10
CA ASP A 105 -12.21 -11.68 -5.86
C ASP A 105 -11.13 -12.30 -4.96
N ALA A 106 -10.87 -13.60 -5.16
CA ALA A 106 -9.92 -14.38 -4.37
C ALA A 106 -8.46 -13.91 -4.54
N SER A 107 -8.17 -13.13 -5.58
CA SER A 107 -6.84 -12.59 -5.84
C SER A 107 -6.56 -11.26 -5.14
N LEU A 108 -7.60 -10.60 -4.61
CA LEU A 108 -7.50 -9.21 -4.12
C LEU A 108 -7.41 -9.10 -2.60
N ALA A 109 -8.25 -9.83 -1.85
CA ALA A 109 -8.30 -9.66 -0.40
C ALA A 109 -8.81 -10.92 0.31
N HIS A 110 -8.52 -11.01 1.60
CA HIS A 110 -9.06 -12.05 2.47
C HIS A 110 -9.70 -11.42 3.71
N VAL A 111 -10.71 -12.11 4.22
CA VAL A 111 -11.48 -11.74 5.40
C VAL A 111 -11.22 -12.75 6.50
N TYR A 112 -10.83 -12.26 7.68
CA TYR A 112 -10.66 -13.07 8.87
C TYR A 112 -11.93 -13.04 9.71
N CYS A 113 -12.40 -14.23 10.08
CA CYS A 113 -13.50 -14.43 11.02
C CYS A 113 -12.93 -14.68 12.42
N ALA A 114 -13.07 -13.70 13.31
CA ALA A 114 -12.60 -13.84 14.68
C ALA A 114 -13.55 -14.67 15.55
N LYS A 115 -14.85 -14.64 15.25
CA LYS A 115 -15.88 -15.24 16.10
C LYS A 115 -17.17 -15.50 15.34
N THR A 116 -17.85 -16.58 15.69
CA THR A 116 -19.22 -16.89 15.26
C THR A 116 -20.15 -17.07 16.47
N ALA A 117 -21.43 -16.72 16.31
CA ALA A 117 -22.49 -16.97 17.29
C ALA A 117 -23.84 -17.09 16.57
N GLY A 118 -24.24 -18.33 16.24
CA GLY A 118 -25.34 -18.58 15.31
C GLY A 118 -25.05 -17.90 13.98
N ARG A 119 -26.02 -17.13 13.46
CA ARG A 119 -25.87 -16.36 12.21
C ARG A 119 -25.01 -15.10 12.33
N HIS A 120 -24.54 -14.75 13.52
CA HIS A 120 -23.74 -13.56 13.72
C HIS A 120 -22.25 -13.90 13.59
N ILE A 121 -21.53 -13.12 12.80
CA ILE A 121 -20.11 -13.33 12.51
C ILE A 121 -19.38 -12.01 12.77
N TRP A 122 -18.20 -12.09 13.37
CA TRP A 122 -17.33 -10.96 13.59
C TRP A 122 -16.12 -11.08 12.67
N VAL A 123 -16.04 -10.18 11.71
CA VAL A 123 -15.06 -10.22 10.62
C VAL A 123 -14.24 -8.95 10.55
N ARG A 124 -13.01 -9.06 10.05
CA ARG A 124 -12.14 -7.94 9.69
C ARG A 124 -11.31 -8.33 8.48
N ASN A 125 -10.62 -7.37 7.88
CA ASN A 125 -9.57 -7.66 6.93
C ASN A 125 -8.46 -8.50 7.56
N VAL A 126 -7.95 -9.44 6.77
CA VAL A 126 -6.65 -10.06 7.02
C VAL A 126 -5.58 -8.99 6.81
N THR A 127 -4.65 -8.84 7.75
CA THR A 127 -3.49 -7.94 7.61
C THR A 127 -2.54 -8.48 6.54
N TYR A 128 -1.72 -7.63 5.93
CA TYR A 128 -0.76 -8.10 4.92
C TYR A 128 0.15 -9.23 5.44
N ARG A 129 0.64 -9.13 6.69
CA ARG A 129 1.45 -10.20 7.30
C ARG A 129 0.69 -11.52 7.43
N GLU A 130 -0.59 -11.47 7.81
CA GLU A 130 -1.43 -12.66 7.89
C GLU A 130 -1.73 -13.22 6.49
N ALA A 131 -1.94 -12.36 5.48
CA ALA A 131 -2.16 -12.76 4.10
C ALA A 131 -0.93 -13.51 3.54
N VAL A 132 0.27 -12.99 3.80
CA VAL A 132 1.54 -13.67 3.46
C VAL A 132 1.65 -15.04 4.15
N ALA A 133 1.28 -15.13 5.44
CA ALA A 133 1.31 -16.40 6.18
C ALA A 133 0.31 -17.43 5.62
N LEU A 134 -0.77 -16.96 4.99
CA LEU A 134 -1.77 -17.79 4.29
C LEU A 134 -1.36 -18.14 2.85
N GLY A 135 -0.24 -17.61 2.34
CA GLY A 135 0.21 -17.82 0.97
C GLY A 135 -0.51 -16.96 -0.07
N VAL A 136 -1.21 -15.91 0.36
CA VAL A 136 -1.89 -14.97 -0.54
C VAL A 136 -0.86 -14.00 -1.11
N THR A 137 -0.69 -13.98 -2.42
CA THR A 137 0.20 -13.06 -3.12
C THR A 137 -0.62 -12.02 -3.89
N ALA A 138 -0.50 -10.75 -3.49
CA ALA A 138 -1.03 -9.60 -4.23
C ALA A 138 -0.13 -9.22 -5.42
#